data_AF-A0A1Z1CFW6-F1
#
_entry.id   AF-A0A1Z1CFW6-F1
#
_cell.length_a   1.000
_cell.length_b   1.000
_cell.length_c   1.000
_cell.angle_alpha   90.00
_cell.angle_beta   90.00
_cell.angle_gamma   90.00
#
_symmetry.space_group_name_H-M   'P 1'
#
loop_
_entity.id
_entity.type
_entity.pdbx_description
1 polymer ?
#
loop_
_entity_poly.entity_id
_entity_poly.type
_entity_poly.pdbx_seq_one_letter_code
_entity_poly.pdbx_strand_id
1 'polypeptide(L)'
;QDNKHLVGWLGGPAIADVIFGSYNPSGRLPMSWYPQSYAETVPMTDMNMRPDPSRGYPGRTYRFYTGPVVYTFGDGISYTNFNHYLVEAPDQLRIPLEDGHACLSSECNSLDAVEESCQNLAFDIHLTVENGGEMSGGHTVFLFSSPPPVHNSPQKTLLDFEKVFLASQTQGVVSFRVDVCKDLSVVDDLGSRKIALGTHLLHVGSLKHSLDLRV
;
A
#
# COMPACT_ATOMS: atom_id res chain seq x y z
N GLN A 1 7.11 21.55 2.80
CA GLN A 1 5.92 20.87 2.27
C GLN A 1 6.18 20.66 0.79
N ASP A 2 6.93 19.60 0.46
CA ASP A 2 7.30 19.25 -0.92
C ASP A 2 6.11 18.59 -1.61
N ASN A 3 5.25 19.43 -2.16
CA ASN A 3 4.42 19.07 -3.29
C ASN A 3 4.87 20.00 -4.42
N LYS A 4 5.81 19.56 -5.27
CA LYS A 4 6.28 20.33 -6.45
C LYS A 4 5.17 20.62 -7.48
N HIS A 5 3.92 20.25 -7.20
CA HIS A 5 2.81 20.34 -8.14
C HIS A 5 2.11 21.71 -8.15
N LEU A 6 2.00 22.40 -7.01
CA LEU A 6 1.53 23.78 -6.91
C LEU A 6 2.21 24.42 -5.70
N VAL A 7 3.40 24.96 -5.92
CA VAL A 7 4.16 25.59 -4.86
C VAL A 7 3.69 27.04 -4.72
N GLY A 8 3.18 27.40 -3.55
CA GLY A 8 2.71 28.76 -3.26
C GLY A 8 3.85 29.80 -3.33
N TRP A 9 3.65 30.96 -2.72
CA TRP A 9 4.62 32.08 -2.79
C TRP A 9 6.04 31.73 -2.28
N LEU A 10 6.19 30.68 -1.46
CA LEU A 10 7.49 30.15 -0.98
C LEU A 10 8.09 29.03 -1.86
N GLY A 11 7.53 28.78 -3.03
CA GLY A 11 7.96 27.68 -3.89
C GLY A 11 9.36 27.81 -4.47
N GLY A 12 9.73 29.01 -4.89
CA GLY A 12 11.06 29.29 -5.44
C GLY A 12 12.18 28.96 -4.45
N PRO A 13 12.15 29.52 -3.22
CA PRO A 13 13.12 29.19 -2.18
C PRO A 13 13.16 27.68 -1.85
N ALA A 14 11.99 27.04 -1.68
CA ALA A 14 11.93 25.62 -1.36
C ALA A 14 12.56 24.72 -2.44
N ILE A 15 12.37 25.05 -3.72
CA ILE A 15 12.99 24.30 -4.81
C ILE A 15 14.50 24.56 -4.87
N ALA A 16 14.94 25.80 -4.64
CA ALA A 16 16.36 26.13 -4.59
C ALA A 16 17.09 25.35 -3.48
N ASP A 17 16.52 25.28 -2.28
CA ASP A 17 17.09 24.53 -1.16
C ASP A 17 17.27 23.05 -1.49
N VAL A 18 16.34 22.46 -2.24
CA VAL A 18 16.47 21.07 -2.71
C VAL A 18 17.56 20.95 -3.78
N ILE A 19 17.58 21.80 -4.80
CA ILE A 19 18.55 21.72 -5.90
C ILE A 19 19.98 21.92 -5.39
N PHE A 20 20.19 22.86 -4.48
CA PHE A 20 21.50 23.13 -3.90
C PHE A 20 21.88 22.20 -2.74
N GLY A 21 21.03 21.20 -2.42
CA GLY A 21 21.33 20.20 -1.41
C GLY A 21 21.22 20.71 0.03
N SER A 22 20.69 21.90 0.26
CA SER A 22 20.39 22.42 1.60
C SER A 22 19.24 21.66 2.26
N TYR A 23 18.36 21.03 1.48
CA TYR A 23 17.29 20.17 1.95
C TYR A 23 17.26 18.84 1.19
N ASN A 24 17.12 17.73 1.92
CA ASN A 24 16.95 16.40 1.35
C ASN A 24 15.47 16.17 0.96
N PRO A 25 15.14 15.99 -0.33
CA PRO A 25 13.76 15.79 -0.77
C PRO A 25 13.17 14.50 -0.19
N SER A 26 11.95 14.61 0.31
CA SER A 26 11.21 13.50 0.93
C SER A 26 9.81 13.31 0.33
N GLY A 27 9.53 13.97 -0.79
CA GLY A 27 8.27 13.86 -1.52
C GLY A 27 8.14 12.51 -2.23
N ARG A 28 6.90 11.99 -2.26
CA ARG A 28 6.54 10.73 -2.91
C ARG A 28 5.32 10.98 -3.81
N LEU A 29 5.23 10.27 -4.93
CA LEU A 29 4.15 10.48 -5.90
C LEU A 29 2.80 10.03 -5.34
N PRO A 30 1.78 10.91 -5.30
CA PRO A 30 0.43 10.55 -4.86
C PRO A 30 -0.41 9.91 -5.97
N MET A 31 0.14 9.75 -7.18
CA MET A 31 -0.54 9.17 -8.33
C MET A 31 0.46 8.42 -9.22
N SER A 32 -0.03 7.42 -9.95
CA SER A 32 0.78 6.72 -10.96
C SER A 32 0.86 7.52 -12.25
N TRP A 33 2.05 7.55 -12.85
CA TRP A 33 2.30 8.19 -14.13
C TRP A 33 2.23 7.15 -15.23
N TYR A 34 1.24 7.32 -16.11
CA TYR A 34 0.95 6.39 -17.19
C TYR A 34 1.61 6.84 -18.49
N PRO A 35 1.93 5.90 -19.40
CA PRO A 35 2.35 6.24 -20.75
C PRO A 35 1.21 6.93 -21.51
N GLN A 36 1.55 7.69 -22.56
CA GLN A 36 0.56 8.37 -23.41
C GLN A 36 -0.51 7.41 -23.94
N SER A 37 -0.13 6.19 -24.31
CA SER A 37 -1.03 5.16 -24.83
C SER A 37 -2.19 4.82 -23.89
N TYR A 38 -2.03 5.01 -22.58
CA TYR A 38 -3.10 4.83 -21.61
C TYR A 38 -4.26 5.82 -21.84
N ALA A 39 -3.94 7.10 -22.08
CA ALA A 39 -4.94 8.14 -22.32
C ALA A 39 -5.69 7.95 -23.65
N GLU A 40 -5.05 7.30 -24.63
CA GLU A 40 -5.64 6.95 -25.92
C GLU A 40 -6.53 5.69 -25.82
N THR A 41 -6.16 4.73 -24.99
CA THR A 41 -6.85 3.43 -24.86
C THR A 41 -8.04 3.49 -23.90
N VAL A 42 -7.92 4.26 -22.81
CA VAL A 42 -8.89 4.29 -21.70
C VAL A 42 -9.76 5.54 -21.82
N PRO A 43 -11.06 5.43 -22.15
CA PRO A 43 -11.95 6.58 -22.18
C PRO A 43 -12.10 7.19 -20.79
N MET A 44 -11.87 8.49 -20.63
CA MET A 44 -11.97 9.16 -19.31
C MET A 44 -13.39 9.15 -18.72
N THR A 45 -14.42 8.87 -19.53
CA THR A 45 -15.81 8.70 -19.10
C THR A 45 -16.12 7.33 -18.52
N ASP A 46 -15.25 6.33 -18.74
CA ASP A 46 -15.42 4.99 -18.20
C ASP A 46 -14.96 4.95 -16.73
N MET A 47 -15.90 4.76 -15.82
CA MET A 47 -15.64 4.77 -14.37
C MET A 47 -15.23 3.40 -13.82
N ASN A 48 -15.14 2.36 -14.66
CA ASN A 48 -14.73 1.04 -14.21
C ASN A 48 -13.28 1.08 -13.71
N MET A 49 -13.03 0.54 -12.51
CA MET A 49 -11.69 0.53 -11.94
C MET A 49 -10.92 -0.74 -12.29
N ARG A 50 -11.62 -1.87 -12.35
CA ARG A 50 -11.04 -3.20 -12.60
C ARG A 50 -10.67 -3.38 -14.08
N PRO A 51 -9.62 -4.16 -14.38
CA PRO A 51 -9.31 -4.53 -15.75
C PRO A 51 -10.41 -5.42 -16.33
N ASP A 52 -10.68 -5.26 -17.62
CA ASP A 52 -11.57 -6.12 -18.40
C ASP A 52 -10.84 -6.53 -19.69
N PRO A 53 -10.23 -7.74 -19.69
CA PRO A 53 -9.52 -8.26 -20.86
C PRO A 53 -10.41 -8.41 -22.10
N SER A 54 -11.73 -8.63 -21.94
CA SER A 54 -12.65 -8.84 -23.06
C SER A 54 -12.82 -7.58 -23.91
N ARG A 55 -12.64 -6.41 -23.29
CA ARG A 55 -12.72 -5.08 -23.92
C ARG A 55 -11.35 -4.45 -24.15
N GLY A 56 -10.27 -5.14 -23.81
CA GLY A 56 -8.92 -4.58 -23.81
C GLY A 56 -8.72 -3.46 -22.77
N TYR A 57 -9.52 -3.43 -21.70
CA TYR A 57 -9.46 -2.41 -20.67
C TYR A 57 -8.43 -2.76 -19.59
N PRO A 58 -7.36 -1.98 -19.42
CA PRO A 58 -6.22 -2.38 -18.58
C PRO A 58 -6.42 -2.13 -17.07
N GLY A 59 -7.54 -1.52 -16.66
CA GLY A 59 -7.81 -1.10 -15.27
C GLY A 59 -7.29 0.31 -14.96
N ARG A 60 -7.64 0.85 -13.79
CA ARG A 60 -7.23 2.19 -13.34
C ARG A 60 -6.50 2.15 -12.01
N THR A 61 -5.70 3.18 -11.75
CA THR A 61 -4.91 3.37 -10.52
C THR A 61 -3.84 2.28 -10.32
N TYR A 62 -2.94 2.48 -9.36
CA TYR A 62 -1.95 1.47 -9.00
C TYR A 62 -2.58 0.15 -8.48
N ARG A 63 -3.86 0.19 -8.08
CA ARG A 63 -4.57 -0.95 -7.49
C ARG A 63 -4.96 -1.99 -8.53
N PHE A 64 -5.36 -1.57 -9.74
CA PHE A 64 -5.97 -2.46 -10.73
C PHE A 64 -5.31 -2.39 -12.11
N TYR A 65 -4.51 -1.36 -12.38
CA TYR A 65 -3.85 -1.23 -13.67
C TYR A 65 -2.81 -2.33 -13.88
N THR A 66 -2.91 -3.02 -15.01
CA THR A 66 -2.07 -4.18 -15.37
C THR A 66 -1.01 -3.86 -16.43
N GLY A 67 -1.02 -2.64 -16.98
CA GLY A 67 -0.09 -2.21 -18.01
C GLY A 67 1.21 -1.62 -17.46
N PRO A 68 2.10 -1.13 -18.35
CA PRO A 68 3.35 -0.48 -17.96
C PRO A 68 3.09 0.91 -17.36
N VAL A 69 3.84 1.26 -16.33
CA VAL A 69 3.85 2.59 -15.69
C VAL A 69 5.23 3.22 -15.82
N VAL A 70 5.27 4.55 -15.99
CA VAL A 70 6.53 5.31 -16.05
C VAL A 70 7.06 5.55 -14.64
N TYR A 71 6.17 5.99 -13.75
CA TYR A 71 6.43 6.09 -12.31
C TYR A 71 5.24 5.54 -11.54
N THR A 72 5.52 4.73 -10.52
CA THR A 72 4.50 4.08 -9.71
C THR A 72 4.01 5.02 -8.60
N PHE A 73 2.83 4.71 -8.05
CA PHE A 73 2.37 5.39 -6.85
C PHE A 73 3.35 5.13 -5.69
N GLY A 74 3.74 6.19 -4.99
CA GLY A 74 4.73 6.15 -3.92
C GLY A 74 6.19 6.27 -4.38
N ASP A 75 6.46 6.37 -5.69
CA ASP A 75 7.83 6.61 -6.16
C ASP A 75 8.34 7.97 -5.66
N GLY A 76 9.62 8.03 -5.32
CA GLY A 76 10.30 9.23 -4.89
C GLY A 76 11.76 8.93 -4.61
N ILE A 77 12.60 9.94 -4.77
CA ILE A 77 14.03 9.86 -4.54
C ILE A 77 14.40 10.74 -3.35
N SER A 78 15.49 10.38 -2.71
CA SER A 78 16.11 11.08 -1.58
C SER A 78 17.61 11.19 -1.88
N TYR A 79 18.28 12.16 -1.27
CA TYR A 79 19.74 12.29 -1.32
C TYR A 79 20.47 11.33 -0.39
N THR A 80 19.72 10.57 0.42
CA THR A 80 20.22 9.46 1.23
C THR A 80 19.44 8.17 0.96
N ASN A 81 20.02 7.03 1.35
CA ASN A 81 19.43 5.71 1.21
C ASN A 81 18.81 5.26 2.54
N PHE A 82 17.58 4.76 2.47
CA PHE A 82 16.87 4.22 3.63
C PHE A 82 16.65 2.71 3.46
N ASN A 83 17.05 1.94 4.48
CA ASN A 83 16.82 0.50 4.54
C ASN A 83 15.68 0.19 5.51
N HIS A 84 14.93 -0.88 5.22
CA HIS A 84 13.79 -1.33 6.02
C HIS A 84 14.05 -2.74 6.52
N TYR A 85 13.84 -2.96 7.81
CA TYR A 85 13.95 -4.27 8.44
C TYR A 85 12.68 -4.58 9.23
N LEU A 86 12.13 -5.77 9.00
CA LEU A 86 11.00 -6.25 9.79
C LEU A 86 11.49 -6.58 11.20
N VAL A 87 10.82 -6.03 12.21
CA VAL A 87 11.07 -6.35 13.62
C VAL A 87 10.05 -7.37 14.09
N GLU A 88 8.77 -7.08 13.86
CA GLU A 88 7.66 -7.90 14.33
C GLU A 88 6.47 -7.79 13.38
N ALA A 89 5.92 -8.93 12.98
CA ALA A 89 4.63 -9.06 12.32
C ALA A 89 4.15 -10.50 12.48
N PRO A 90 2.82 -10.74 12.57
CA PRO A 90 2.30 -12.10 12.60
C PRO A 90 2.49 -12.79 11.24
N ASP A 91 2.83 -14.08 11.26
CA ASP A 91 2.85 -14.94 10.06
C ASP A 91 1.46 -15.47 9.73
N GLN A 92 0.63 -15.68 10.76
CA GLN A 92 -0.69 -16.27 10.65
C GLN A 92 -1.66 -15.57 11.60
N LEU A 93 -2.90 -15.42 11.15
CA LEU A 93 -3.98 -14.89 11.96
C LEU A 93 -5.24 -15.70 11.73
N ARG A 94 -5.90 -16.08 12.83
CA ARG A 94 -7.15 -16.83 12.82
C ARG A 94 -8.33 -15.89 13.02
N ILE A 95 -9.32 -16.02 12.15
CA ILE A 95 -10.57 -15.26 12.19
C ILE A 95 -11.56 -16.05 13.04
N PRO A 96 -12.06 -15.50 14.16
CA PRO A 96 -13.04 -16.19 14.97
C PRO A 96 -14.35 -16.32 14.19
N LEU A 97 -14.85 -17.55 14.08
CA LEU A 97 -16.14 -17.86 13.46
C LEU A 97 -17.10 -18.43 14.50
N GLU A 98 -18.40 -18.25 14.25
CA GLU A 98 -19.45 -18.88 15.05
C GLU A 98 -19.48 -20.41 14.87
N ASP A 99 -19.91 -21.12 15.91
CA ASP A 99 -20.04 -22.57 15.89
C ASP A 99 -20.99 -23.03 14.77
N GLY A 100 -20.51 -23.91 13.89
CA GLY A 100 -21.29 -24.42 12.76
C GLY A 100 -21.24 -23.57 11.49
N HIS A 101 -20.40 -22.52 11.45
CA HIS A 101 -20.17 -21.76 10.22
C HIS A 101 -19.67 -22.68 9.08
N ALA A 102 -20.24 -22.53 7.88
CA ALA A 102 -19.96 -23.41 6.74
C ALA A 102 -18.47 -23.51 6.38
N CYS A 103 -17.72 -22.43 6.60
CA CYS A 103 -16.27 -22.38 6.35
C CYS A 103 -15.41 -23.16 7.35
N LEU A 104 -15.97 -23.67 8.45
CA LEU A 104 -15.26 -24.58 9.35
C LEU A 104 -15.26 -26.02 8.81
N SER A 105 -16.25 -26.37 7.98
CA SER A 105 -16.43 -27.71 7.41
C SER A 105 -16.14 -27.80 5.91
N SER A 106 -16.00 -26.65 5.23
CA SER A 106 -15.72 -26.56 3.79
C SER A 106 -14.66 -25.50 3.49
N GLU A 107 -13.94 -25.66 2.38
CA GLU A 107 -12.93 -24.68 1.94
C GLU A 107 -13.61 -23.38 1.48
N CYS A 108 -13.35 -22.29 2.19
CA CYS A 108 -13.79 -20.96 1.83
C CYS A 108 -12.64 -20.09 1.34
N ASN A 109 -12.88 -19.35 0.26
CA ASN A 109 -11.91 -18.38 -0.27
C ASN A 109 -12.09 -16.98 0.34
N SER A 110 -13.27 -16.70 0.90
CA SER A 110 -13.56 -15.42 1.55
C SER A 110 -14.70 -15.51 2.55
N LEU A 111 -14.72 -14.61 3.53
CA LEU A 111 -15.79 -14.46 4.52
C LEU A 111 -16.45 -13.10 4.40
N ASP A 112 -17.68 -12.95 4.89
CA ASP A 112 -18.28 -11.64 5.09
C ASP A 112 -17.56 -10.86 6.19
N ALA A 113 -17.18 -9.61 5.91
CA ALA A 113 -16.57 -8.72 6.90
C ALA A 113 -17.66 -8.07 7.77
N VAL A 114 -18.31 -8.87 8.62
CA VAL A 114 -19.38 -8.42 9.52
C VAL A 114 -18.79 -8.01 10.87
N GLU A 115 -19.35 -6.98 11.53
CA GLU A 115 -18.84 -6.42 12.79
C GLU A 115 -18.53 -7.48 13.86
N GLU A 116 -19.35 -8.54 13.97
CA GLU A 116 -19.17 -9.63 14.94
C GLU A 116 -17.90 -10.46 14.68
N SER A 117 -17.61 -10.80 13.42
CA SER A 117 -16.38 -11.49 13.00
C SER A 117 -15.12 -10.61 13.09
N CYS A 118 -15.32 -9.30 13.22
CA CYS A 118 -14.26 -8.28 13.16
C CYS A 118 -13.89 -7.72 14.54
N GLN A 119 -14.53 -8.17 15.62
CA GLN A 119 -14.25 -7.63 16.96
C GLN A 119 -12.81 -7.92 17.37
N ASN A 120 -12.03 -6.84 17.60
CA ASN A 120 -10.62 -6.88 17.99
C ASN A 120 -9.68 -7.62 17.01
N LEU A 121 -10.06 -7.72 15.74
CA LEU A 121 -9.24 -8.39 14.73
C LEU A 121 -8.23 -7.41 14.11
N ALA A 122 -7.25 -7.00 14.91
CA ALA A 122 -6.17 -6.12 14.51
C ALA A 122 -4.83 -6.63 15.03
N PHE A 123 -3.75 -6.27 14.33
CA PHE A 123 -2.38 -6.59 14.71
C PHE A 123 -1.45 -5.43 14.39
N ASP A 124 -0.33 -5.37 15.10
CA ASP A 124 0.69 -4.36 14.89
C ASP A 124 1.84 -4.94 14.06
N ILE A 125 2.43 -4.09 13.22
CA ILE A 125 3.64 -4.37 12.45
C ILE A 125 4.70 -3.37 12.88
N HIS A 126 5.83 -3.86 13.35
CA HIS A 126 6.97 -3.05 13.75
C HIS A 126 8.11 -3.19 12.74
N LEU A 127 8.62 -2.05 12.29
CA LEU A 127 9.67 -1.94 11.29
C LEU A 127 10.77 -1.02 11.81
N THR A 128 12.02 -1.39 11.57
CA THR A 128 13.15 -0.47 11.73
C THR A 128 13.46 0.17 10.39
N VAL A 129 13.57 1.50 10.39
CA VAL A 129 14.04 2.29 9.25
C VAL A 129 15.42 2.81 9.59
N GLU A 130 16.40 2.50 8.75
CA GLU A 130 17.79 2.94 8.91
C GLU A 130 18.14 3.94 7.81
N ASN A 131 18.72 5.09 8.18
CA ASN A 131 19.34 6.02 7.25
C ASN A 131 20.83 5.66 7.10
N GLY A 132 21.16 4.94 6.02
CA GLY A 132 22.51 4.45 5.77
C GLY A 132 23.41 5.40 4.98
N GLY A 133 22.97 6.64 4.70
CA GLY A 133 23.77 7.62 3.97
C GLY A 133 24.15 8.84 4.81
N GLU A 134 24.93 9.73 4.19
CA GLU A 134 25.61 10.84 4.86
C GLU A 134 24.71 12.05 5.16
N MET A 135 23.50 12.09 4.59
CA MET A 135 22.58 13.21 4.74
C MET A 135 21.36 12.83 5.60
N SER A 136 21.05 13.67 6.57
CA SER A 136 19.79 13.61 7.31
C SER A 136 18.61 13.85 6.36
N GLY A 137 17.47 13.21 6.62
CA GLY A 137 16.34 13.34 5.72
C GLY A 137 15.04 12.79 6.30
N GLY A 138 13.94 13.29 5.73
CA GLY A 138 12.63 12.68 5.93
C GLY A 138 12.45 11.47 5.03
N HIS A 139 11.84 10.41 5.54
CA HIS A 139 11.46 9.24 4.77
C HIS A 139 9.99 8.89 5.05
N THR A 140 9.24 8.64 3.99
CA THR A 140 7.84 8.18 4.09
C THR A 140 7.81 6.69 3.82
N VAL A 141 7.30 5.95 4.79
CA VAL A 141 7.14 4.50 4.77
C VAL A 141 5.69 4.20 4.39
N PHE A 142 5.48 3.51 3.27
CA PHE A 142 4.15 3.07 2.85
C PHE A 142 4.01 1.57 3.13
N LEU A 143 2.96 1.21 3.87
CA LEU A 143 2.57 -0.18 4.07
C LEU A 143 1.49 -0.55 3.05
N PHE A 144 1.79 -1.52 2.20
CA PHE A 144 0.83 -2.06 1.25
C PHE A 144 0.50 -3.53 1.56
N SER A 145 -0.68 -3.97 1.12
CA SER A 145 -1.06 -5.38 1.08
C SER A 145 -1.46 -5.78 -0.34
N SER A 146 -0.99 -6.95 -0.77
CA SER A 146 -1.48 -7.65 -1.96
C SER A 146 -2.31 -8.85 -1.49
N PRO A 147 -3.65 -8.81 -1.61
CA PRO A 147 -4.52 -9.91 -1.21
C PRO A 147 -4.40 -11.12 -2.16
N PRO A 148 -4.87 -12.31 -1.75
CA PRO A 148 -4.99 -13.44 -2.65
C PRO A 148 -5.99 -13.15 -3.79
N PRO A 149 -5.89 -13.85 -4.93
CA PRO A 149 -6.68 -13.58 -6.13
C PRO A 149 -8.14 -14.06 -6.00
N VAL A 150 -8.95 -13.32 -5.25
CA VAL A 150 -10.37 -13.59 -5.01
C VAL A 150 -11.17 -12.33 -5.37
N HIS A 151 -12.36 -12.49 -5.97
CA HIS A 151 -13.24 -11.36 -6.30
C HIS A 151 -12.59 -10.27 -7.17
N ASN A 152 -11.72 -10.64 -8.12
CA ASN A 152 -10.92 -9.70 -8.92
C ASN A 152 -10.20 -8.65 -8.05
N SER A 153 -9.57 -9.14 -6.98
CA SER A 153 -8.90 -8.34 -5.97
C SER A 153 -7.83 -7.40 -6.58
N PRO A 154 -7.56 -6.27 -5.92
CA PRO A 154 -6.50 -5.36 -6.36
C PRO A 154 -5.13 -6.03 -6.30
N GLN A 155 -4.23 -5.63 -7.21
CA GLN A 155 -2.83 -6.04 -7.24
C GLN A 155 -2.11 -5.69 -5.94
N LYS A 156 -2.36 -4.47 -5.44
CA LYS A 156 -1.92 -4.00 -4.13
C LYS A 156 -2.81 -2.86 -3.64
N THR A 157 -2.97 -2.70 -2.34
CA THR A 157 -3.70 -1.60 -1.70
C THR A 157 -2.83 -0.98 -0.63
N LEU A 158 -2.89 0.35 -0.50
CA LEU A 158 -2.18 1.06 0.57
C LEU A 158 -3.01 0.89 1.84
N LEU A 159 -2.41 0.34 2.89
CA LEU A 159 -3.04 0.21 4.20
C LEU A 159 -2.87 1.49 5.00
N ASP A 160 -1.61 1.90 5.16
CA ASP A 160 -1.24 3.07 5.95
C ASP A 160 0.12 3.62 5.53
N PHE A 161 0.46 4.83 6.00
CA PHE A 161 1.77 5.43 5.76
C PHE A 161 2.22 6.28 6.94
N GLU A 162 3.53 6.25 7.20
CA GLU A 162 4.15 7.02 8.28
C GLU A 162 5.34 7.81 7.77
N LYS A 163 5.56 9.00 8.34
CA LYS A 163 6.70 9.85 7.97
C LYS A 163 7.65 10.01 9.14
N VAL A 164 8.88 9.56 8.94
CA VAL A 164 9.97 9.67 9.92
C VAL A 164 11.03 10.63 9.44
N PHE A 165 11.72 11.27 10.38
CA PHE A 165 12.94 12.02 10.10
C PHE A 165 14.10 11.33 10.80
N LEU A 166 15.16 11.02 10.06
CA LEU A 166 16.33 10.34 10.58
C LEU A 166 17.57 11.17 10.26
N ALA A 167 18.44 11.34 11.27
CA ALA A 167 19.77 11.89 11.05
C ALA A 167 20.61 10.90 10.22
N SER A 168 21.70 11.40 9.63
CA SER A 168 22.72 10.54 8.99
C SER A 168 23.13 9.39 9.93
N GLN A 169 23.23 8.17 9.40
CA GLN A 169 23.69 6.97 10.12
C GLN A 169 22.88 6.64 11.39
N THR A 170 21.58 6.96 11.40
CA THR A 170 20.67 6.65 12.52
C THR A 170 19.50 5.78 12.08
N GLN A 171 18.87 5.13 13.07
CA GLN A 171 17.68 4.30 12.86
C GLN A 171 16.51 4.79 13.71
N GLY A 172 15.30 4.52 13.25
CA GLY A 172 14.05 4.75 13.98
C GLY A 172 13.09 3.60 13.80
N VAL A 173 12.11 3.48 14.69
CA VAL A 173 11.07 2.46 14.62
C VAL A 173 9.78 3.09 14.11
N VAL A 174 9.13 2.40 13.18
CA VAL A 174 7.80 2.72 12.66
C VAL A 174 6.87 1.56 12.99
N SER A 175 5.67 1.89 13.44
CA SER A 175 4.65 0.92 13.82
C SER A 175 3.38 1.19 13.02
N PHE A 176 2.79 0.15 12.46
CA PHE A 176 1.49 0.22 11.79
C PHE A 176 0.50 -0.67 12.51
N ARG A 177 -0.71 -0.17 12.75
CA ARG A 177 -1.81 -0.98 13.25
C ARG A 177 -2.74 -1.33 12.10
N VAL A 178 -2.86 -2.61 11.79
CA VAL A 178 -3.67 -3.11 10.68
C VAL A 178 -4.95 -3.74 11.22
N ASP A 179 -6.09 -3.24 10.79
CA ASP A 179 -7.40 -3.84 11.04
C ASP A 179 -7.77 -4.76 9.88
N VAL A 180 -8.00 -6.04 10.17
CA VAL A 180 -8.20 -7.05 9.11
C VAL A 180 -9.45 -6.76 8.27
N CYS A 181 -10.53 -6.35 8.91
CA CYS A 181 -11.80 -6.15 8.21
C CYS A 181 -11.85 -4.83 7.46
N LYS A 182 -11.20 -3.80 7.98
CA LYS A 182 -11.14 -2.49 7.33
C LYS A 182 -10.09 -2.46 6.23
N ASP A 183 -8.90 -2.98 6.51
CA ASP A 183 -7.70 -2.74 5.70
C ASP A 183 -7.37 -3.93 4.78
N LEU A 184 -7.71 -5.17 5.17
CA LEU A 184 -7.46 -6.38 4.36
C LEU A 184 -8.72 -6.92 3.64
N SER A 185 -9.86 -6.25 3.77
CA SER A 185 -11.07 -6.64 3.04
C SER A 185 -11.02 -6.25 1.56
N VAL A 186 -11.64 -7.10 0.75
CA VAL A 186 -11.95 -6.86 -0.65
C VAL A 186 -13.45 -6.67 -0.81
N VAL A 187 -13.90 -6.13 -1.95
CA VAL A 187 -15.32 -5.98 -2.25
C VAL A 187 -15.67 -6.96 -3.35
N ASP A 188 -16.74 -7.74 -3.16
CA ASP A 188 -17.24 -8.66 -4.18
C ASP A 188 -18.05 -7.94 -5.28
N ASP A 189 -18.52 -8.70 -6.26
CA ASP A 189 -19.28 -8.15 -7.39
C ASP A 189 -20.69 -7.66 -6.97
N LEU A 190 -21.15 -8.01 -5.77
CA LEU A 190 -22.43 -7.56 -5.19
C LEU A 190 -22.27 -6.30 -4.33
N GLY A 191 -21.04 -5.83 -4.12
CA GLY A 191 -20.74 -4.67 -3.30
C GLY A 191 -20.57 -4.97 -1.81
N SER A 192 -20.52 -6.24 -1.43
CA SER A 192 -20.31 -6.68 -0.05
C SER A 192 -18.81 -6.72 0.28
N ARG A 193 -18.44 -6.25 1.47
CA ARG A 193 -17.08 -6.37 1.96
C ARG A 193 -16.82 -7.81 2.41
N LYS A 194 -15.74 -8.38 1.90
CA LYS A 194 -15.31 -9.74 2.18
C LYS A 194 -13.88 -9.76 2.69
N ILE A 195 -13.58 -10.56 3.70
CA ILE A 195 -12.20 -10.86 4.11
C ILE A 195 -11.70 -11.97 3.19
N ALA A 196 -10.64 -11.72 2.42
CA ALA A 196 -10.04 -12.73 1.57
C ALA A 196 -9.21 -13.70 2.43
N LEU A 197 -9.51 -15.01 2.38
CA LEU A 197 -8.76 -16.03 3.11
C LEU A 197 -7.53 -16.47 2.32
N GLY A 198 -6.51 -16.94 3.03
CA GLY A 198 -5.22 -17.34 2.48
C GLY A 198 -4.15 -16.26 2.63
N THR A 199 -3.14 -16.32 1.76
CA THR A 199 -1.92 -15.54 1.93
C THR A 199 -2.05 -14.12 1.37
N HIS A 200 -1.91 -13.14 2.26
CA HIS A 200 -1.73 -11.73 1.96
C HIS A 200 -0.25 -11.38 1.98
N LEU A 201 0.24 -10.71 0.95
CA LEU A 201 1.61 -10.23 0.89
C LEU A 201 1.67 -8.77 1.36
N LEU A 202 2.17 -8.56 2.57
CA LEU A 202 2.47 -7.24 3.11
C LEU A 202 3.82 -6.78 2.58
N HIS A 203 3.93 -5.51 2.17
CA HIS A 203 5.19 -5.02 1.63
C HIS A 203 5.44 -3.53 1.87
N VAL A 204 6.71 -3.22 2.14
CA VAL A 204 7.24 -1.89 2.42
C VAL A 204 8.53 -1.72 1.61
N GLY A 205 8.48 -0.91 0.55
CA GLY A 205 9.60 -0.83 -0.39
C GLY A 205 9.95 -2.20 -0.99
N SER A 206 11.17 -2.67 -0.75
CA SER A 206 11.63 -4.01 -1.16
C SER A 206 11.34 -5.11 -0.14
N LEU A 207 11.00 -4.76 1.11
CA LEU A 207 10.67 -5.70 2.16
C LEU A 207 9.29 -6.32 1.88
N LYS A 208 9.21 -7.64 2.00
CA LYS A 208 7.99 -8.42 1.81
C LYS A 208 7.81 -9.37 2.98
N HIS A 209 6.57 -9.49 3.46
CA HIS A 209 6.17 -10.37 4.54
C HIS A 209 4.86 -11.05 4.17
N SER A 210 4.76 -12.36 4.42
CA SER A 210 3.54 -13.12 4.12
C SER A 210 2.72 -13.28 5.39
N LEU A 211 1.47 -12.83 5.35
CA LEU A 211 0.48 -13.03 6.40
C LEU A 211 -0.60 -13.98 5.89
N ASP A 212 -0.83 -15.07 6.61
CA ASP A 212 -1.85 -16.04 6.23
C ASP A 212 -3.11 -15.92 7.09
N LEU A 213 -4.23 -15.56 6.45
CA LEU A 213 -5.52 -15.44 7.11
C LEU A 213 -6.30 -16.74 6.98
N ARG A 214 -6.65 -17.35 8.11
CA ARG A 214 -7.38 -18.62 8.17
C ARG A 214 -8.54 -18.54 9.14
N VAL A 215 -9.42 -19.52 9.04
CA VAL A 215 -10.54 -19.77 9.96
C VAL A 215 -10.20 -20.91 10.91
#